data_AF-A0A1I6Z1A5-F1
#
_entry.id   AF-A0A1I6Z1A5-F1
#
_cell.length_a   1.000
_cell.length_b   1.000
_cell.length_c   1.000
_cell.angle_alpha   90.00
_cell.angle_beta   90.00
_cell.angle_gamma   90.00
#
_symmetry.space_group_name_H-M   'P 1'
#
loop_
_entity.id
_entity.type
_entity.pdbx_description
1 polymer ?
#
loop_
_entity_poly.entity_id
_entity_poly.type
_entity_poly.pdbx_seq_one_letter_code
_entity_poly.pdbx_strand_id
1 'polypeptide(L)'
;MGPSSVPAVGKQQLDRAVGTTDGTVTETTGRQGSGAERRCGWCRRVLPQAGSVGRPRMYCGQACRQRAYEQRTATAKAGLSEDVVLVRRAELDGLQDRLFQLRCALEDVQTLLGERHTKAELERMLADLVHSTGRLDKLWVSERAAG
;
A
#
# COMPACT_ATOMS: atom_id res chain seq x y z
N MET A 1 -33.40 50.24 -6.07
CA MET A 1 -33.98 49.60 -4.87
C MET A 1 -35.14 48.73 -5.31
N GLY A 2 -34.92 47.42 -5.38
CA GLY A 2 -35.92 46.42 -5.73
C GLY A 2 -35.34 45.06 -5.32
N PRO A 3 -35.99 44.30 -4.43
CA PRO A 3 -35.43 43.05 -3.92
C PRO A 3 -35.65 41.94 -4.95
N SER A 4 -34.55 41.42 -5.51
CA SER A 4 -34.61 40.20 -6.32
C SER A 4 -34.64 39.01 -5.37
N SER A 5 -35.84 38.58 -5.02
CA SER A 5 -36.13 37.34 -4.29
C SER A 5 -35.69 36.14 -5.11
N VAL A 6 -34.78 35.35 -4.56
CA VAL A 6 -34.38 34.05 -5.11
C VAL A 6 -35.44 33.01 -4.68
N PRO A 7 -36.03 32.22 -5.58
CA PRO A 7 -36.97 31.18 -5.20
C PRO A 7 -36.25 29.98 -4.56
N ALA A 8 -36.83 29.48 -3.47
CA ALA A 8 -36.43 28.26 -2.80
C ALA A 8 -36.69 27.04 -3.71
N VAL A 9 -35.61 26.37 -4.14
CA VAL A 9 -35.68 25.10 -4.86
C VAL A 9 -36.03 23.99 -3.89
N GLY A 10 -37.11 23.27 -4.23
CA GLY A 10 -37.73 22.23 -3.44
C GLY A 10 -36.81 21.06 -3.13
N LYS A 11 -36.93 20.57 -1.89
CA LYS A 11 -36.36 19.32 -1.42
C LYS A 11 -37.14 18.16 -2.07
N GLN A 12 -36.60 17.61 -3.15
CA GLN A 12 -37.04 16.32 -3.65
C GLN A 12 -36.16 15.21 -3.09
N GLN A 13 -36.77 14.53 -2.12
CA GLN A 13 -36.56 13.15 -1.73
C GLN A 13 -36.11 12.29 -2.93
N LEU A 14 -34.88 11.80 -2.90
CA LEU A 14 -34.51 10.57 -3.59
C LEU A 14 -34.10 9.56 -2.53
N ASP A 15 -35.10 8.77 -2.14
CA ASP A 15 -34.90 7.48 -1.50
C ASP A 15 -34.11 6.60 -2.47
N ARG A 16 -32.87 6.26 -2.11
CA ARG A 16 -32.09 5.24 -2.82
C ARG A 16 -31.65 4.16 -1.83
N ALA A 17 -32.15 2.97 -2.12
CA ALA A 17 -32.05 1.75 -1.35
C ALA A 17 -30.64 1.48 -0.82
N VAL A 18 -30.56 1.28 0.49
CA VAL A 18 -29.46 0.62 1.19
C VAL A 18 -29.42 -0.83 0.70
N GLY A 19 -28.51 -1.13 -0.21
CA GLY A 19 -28.16 -2.49 -0.57
C GLY A 19 -27.37 -3.11 0.57
N THR A 20 -28.02 -3.97 1.35
CA THR A 20 -27.38 -4.89 2.29
C THR A 20 -26.43 -5.80 1.52
N THR A 21 -25.14 -5.46 1.48
CA THR A 21 -24.11 -6.42 1.08
C THR A 21 -23.89 -7.35 2.25
N ASP A 22 -24.50 -8.54 2.16
CA ASP A 22 -24.25 -9.69 3.00
C ASP A 22 -22.76 -10.04 2.89
N GLY A 23 -21.98 -9.45 3.79
CA GLY A 23 -20.54 -9.63 3.87
C GLY A 23 -20.29 -11.06 4.34
N THR A 24 -20.16 -11.97 3.38
CA THR A 24 -19.55 -13.28 3.62
C THR A 24 -18.10 -13.01 3.98
N VAL A 25 -17.86 -12.80 5.28
CA VAL A 25 -16.54 -12.85 5.88
C VAL A 25 -16.03 -14.24 5.56
N THR A 26 -15.19 -14.34 4.53
CA THR A 26 -14.42 -15.54 4.27
C THR A 26 -13.42 -15.65 5.41
N GLU A 27 -13.87 -16.31 6.47
CA GLU A 27 -13.03 -16.91 7.49
C GLU A 27 -11.86 -17.57 6.76
N THR A 28 -10.70 -16.91 6.83
CA THR A 28 -9.45 -17.49 6.39
C THR A 28 -9.04 -18.47 7.48
N THR A 29 -9.80 -19.55 7.62
CA THR A 29 -9.49 -20.66 8.51
C THR A 29 -8.09 -21.15 8.20
N GLY A 30 -7.23 -21.05 9.21
CA GLY A 30 -5.85 -21.48 9.16
C GLY A 30 -5.74 -22.93 8.72
N ARG A 31 -5.22 -23.10 7.51
CA ARG A 31 -4.54 -24.33 7.11
C ARG A 31 -3.48 -24.01 6.05
N GLN A 32 -2.54 -23.13 6.39
CA GLN A 32 -1.35 -22.92 5.56
C GLN A 32 -0.29 -23.93 5.98
N GLY A 33 -0.16 -24.95 5.14
CA GLY A 33 0.80 -26.03 5.27
C GLY A 33 2.24 -25.57 5.36
N SER A 34 3.08 -26.51 5.78
CA SER A 34 4.52 -26.47 5.99
C SER A 34 5.36 -26.19 4.73
N GLY A 35 4.99 -25.19 3.94
CA GLY A 35 5.67 -24.83 2.69
C GLY A 35 5.44 -23.40 2.19
N ALA A 36 4.69 -22.54 2.89
CA ALA A 36 4.58 -21.14 2.52
C ALA A 36 5.92 -20.42 2.77
N GLU A 37 6.44 -19.74 1.75
CA GLU A 37 7.67 -18.95 1.82
C GLU A 37 7.57 -17.89 2.94
N ARG A 38 8.26 -18.14 4.05
CA ARG A 38 8.19 -17.23 5.21
C ARG A 38 8.92 -15.94 4.90
N ARG A 39 8.35 -14.81 5.34
CA ARG A 39 8.92 -13.48 5.15
C ARG A 39 9.34 -12.86 6.48
N CYS A 40 10.39 -12.06 6.44
CA CYS A 40 10.87 -11.30 7.58
C CYS A 40 9.78 -10.37 8.11
N GLY A 41 9.52 -10.39 9.42
CA GLY A 41 8.53 -9.53 10.08
C GLY A 41 8.88 -8.03 10.07
N TRP A 42 10.05 -7.64 9.56
CA TRP A 42 10.47 -6.24 9.41
C TRP A 42 10.59 -5.85 7.93
N CYS A 43 11.55 -6.43 7.19
CA CYS A 43 11.83 -6.04 5.79
C CYS A 43 11.10 -6.89 4.75
N ARG A 44 10.26 -7.85 5.15
CA ARG A 44 9.53 -8.79 4.26
C ARG A 44 10.37 -9.62 3.29
N ARG A 45 11.71 -9.56 3.39
CA ARG A 45 12.63 -10.44 2.67
C ARG A 45 12.31 -11.90 2.99
N VAL A 46 12.39 -12.74 1.96
CA VAL A 46 12.23 -14.19 2.09
C VAL A 46 13.24 -14.72 3.11
N LEU A 47 12.73 -15.48 4.07
CA LEU A 47 13.55 -16.18 5.05
C LEU A 47 13.98 -17.53 4.47
N PRO A 48 15.20 -17.99 4.78
CA PRO A 48 15.63 -19.33 4.41
C PRO A 48 14.61 -20.38 4.87
N GLN A 49 14.42 -21.42 4.07
CA GLN A 49 13.60 -22.58 4.42
C GLN A 49 13.98 -23.02 5.84
N ALA A 50 12.99 -23.16 6.72
CA ALA A 50 13.27 -23.63 8.07
C ALA A 50 13.82 -25.06 7.98
N GLY A 51 14.97 -25.34 8.59
CA GLY A 51 15.35 -26.72 8.89
C GLY A 51 14.27 -27.37 9.76
N SER A 52 14.20 -28.70 9.74
CA SER A 52 13.15 -29.52 10.37
C SER A 52 13.10 -29.45 11.91
N VAL A 53 13.97 -28.66 12.55
CA VAL A 53 14.10 -28.63 14.02
C VAL A 53 14.27 -27.19 14.52
N GLY A 54 13.41 -26.78 15.45
CA GLY A 54 13.51 -25.51 16.19
C GLY A 54 12.44 -24.45 15.84
N ARG A 55 12.42 -23.38 16.64
CA ARG A 55 11.47 -22.27 16.45
C ARG A 55 11.74 -21.56 15.12
N PRO A 56 10.71 -21.39 14.26
CA PRO A 56 10.76 -20.54 13.09
C PRO A 56 11.50 -19.21 13.30
N ARG A 57 12.45 -18.89 12.41
CA ARG A 57 12.99 -17.53 12.34
C ARG A 57 11.86 -16.59 11.91
N MET A 58 11.74 -15.46 12.60
CA MET A 58 10.79 -14.39 12.29
C MET A 58 11.47 -13.21 11.57
N TYR A 59 12.79 -13.06 11.71
CA TYR A 59 13.55 -11.96 11.12
C TYR A 59 14.77 -12.49 10.36
N CYS A 60 15.20 -11.78 9.31
CA CYS A 60 16.33 -12.21 8.48
C CYS A 60 17.70 -12.00 9.15
N GLY A 61 17.79 -11.16 10.19
CA GLY A 61 19.03 -10.87 10.92
C GLY A 61 18.80 -9.99 12.16
N GLN A 62 19.88 -9.76 12.92
CA GLN A 62 19.85 -9.01 14.19
C GLN A 62 19.40 -7.55 13.99
N ALA A 63 19.86 -6.87 12.94
CA ALA A 63 19.44 -5.49 12.64
C ALA A 63 17.92 -5.35 12.45
N CYS A 64 17.29 -6.29 11.72
CA CYS A 64 15.83 -6.30 11.54
C CYS A 64 15.07 -6.59 12.85
N ARG A 65 15.63 -7.45 13.70
CA ARG A 65 15.07 -7.73 15.02
C ARG A 65 15.14 -6.50 15.94
N GLN A 66 16.28 -5.80 15.92
CA GLN A 66 16.53 -4.61 16.74
C GLN A 66 15.54 -3.50 16.38
N ARG A 67 15.41 -3.18 15.10
CA ARG A 67 14.45 -2.16 14.63
C ARG A 67 13.00 -2.50 14.97
N ALA A 68 12.61 -3.78 14.85
CA ALA A 68 11.28 -4.23 15.25
C ALA A 68 11.02 -4.14 16.76
N TYR A 69 12.06 -4.15 17.59
CA TYR A 69 11.94 -3.91 19.03
C TYR A 69 11.84 -2.41 19.34
N GLU A 70 12.68 -1.60 18.68
CA GLU A 70 12.67 -0.14 18.81
C GLU A 70 11.31 0.44 18.43
N GLN A 71 10.76 0.04 17.27
CA GLN A 71 9.45 0.49 16.80
C GLN A 71 8.34 0.12 17.80
N ARG A 72 8.27 -1.13 18.27
CA ARG A 72 7.27 -1.54 19.29
C ARG A 72 7.42 -0.76 20.60
N THR A 73 8.66 -0.50 21.03
CA THR A 73 8.92 0.27 22.25
C THR A 73 8.52 1.73 22.09
N ALA A 74 8.79 2.33 20.93
CA ALA A 74 8.41 3.70 20.60
C ALA A 74 6.87 3.84 20.52
N THR A 75 6.20 2.92 19.82
CA THR A 75 4.73 2.85 19.73
C THR A 75 4.08 2.71 21.10
N ALA A 76 4.60 1.80 21.95
CA ALA A 76 4.10 1.61 23.31
C ALA A 76 4.29 2.87 24.18
N LYS A 77 5.45 3.54 24.09
CA LYS A 77 5.71 4.80 24.81
C LYS A 77 4.80 5.94 24.35
N ALA A 78 4.45 5.96 23.06
CA ALA A 78 3.54 6.96 22.50
C ALA A 78 2.06 6.66 22.77
N GLY A 79 1.72 5.52 23.41
CA GLY A 79 0.34 5.12 23.66
C GLY A 79 -0.44 4.81 22.37
N LEU A 80 0.26 4.50 21.29
CA LEU A 80 -0.33 4.19 19.99
C LEU A 80 -0.61 2.69 19.88
N SER A 81 -1.65 2.32 19.15
CA SER A 81 -1.89 0.91 18.80
C SER A 81 -0.79 0.39 17.86
N GLU A 82 -0.51 -0.92 17.88
CA GLU A 82 0.48 -1.56 17.01
C GLU A 82 0.15 -1.40 15.51
N ASP A 83 -1.12 -1.16 15.18
CA ASP A 83 -1.61 -0.96 13.81
C ASP A 83 -1.52 0.51 13.33
N VAL A 84 -1.09 1.43 14.20
CA VAL A 84 -1.02 2.86 13.86
C VAL A 84 0.36 3.21 13.35
N VAL A 85 0.40 3.79 12.14
CA VAL A 85 1.64 4.27 11.51
C VAL A 85 1.60 5.80 11.46
N LEU A 86 2.61 6.44 12.04
CA LEU A 86 2.85 7.86 11.89
C LEU A 86 3.71 8.10 10.65
N VAL A 87 3.19 8.90 9.72
CA VAL A 87 3.89 9.30 8.50
C VAL A 87 3.86 10.81 8.40
N ARG A 88 4.97 11.42 7.98
CA ARG A 88 4.97 12.86 7.73
C ARG A 88 4.07 13.16 6.53
N ARG A 89 3.29 14.22 6.63
CA ARG A 89 2.33 14.59 5.57
C ARG A 89 2.98 14.66 4.18
N ALA A 90 4.12 15.32 4.07
CA ALA A 90 4.88 15.44 2.82
C ALA A 90 5.35 14.07 2.26
N GLU A 91 5.62 13.08 3.10
CA GLU A 91 5.99 11.74 2.66
C GLU A 91 4.77 10.95 2.15
N LEU A 92 3.61 11.14 2.79
CA LEU A 92 2.35 10.57 2.33
C LEU A 92 1.92 11.18 0.99
N ASP A 93 1.98 12.50 0.85
CA ASP A 93 1.64 13.20 -0.40
C ASP A 93 2.59 12.74 -1.52
N GLY A 94 3.90 12.69 -1.26
CA GLY A 94 4.87 12.18 -2.24
C GLY A 94 4.72 10.71 -2.60
N LEU A 95 4.12 9.88 -1.72
CA LEU A 95 3.72 8.51 -2.06
C LEU A 95 2.48 8.49 -2.96
N GLN A 96 1.47 9.29 -2.63
CA GLN A 96 0.23 9.40 -3.42
C GLN A 96 0.53 9.88 -4.85
N ASP A 97 1.40 10.87 -5.01
CA ASP A 97 1.82 11.38 -6.32
C ASP A 97 2.48 10.30 -7.18
N ARG A 98 3.35 9.47 -6.58
CA ARG A 98 4.02 8.36 -7.31
C ARG A 98 3.04 7.25 -7.69
N LEU A 99 2.09 6.93 -6.83
CA LEU A 99 1.04 5.96 -7.16
C LEU A 99 0.15 6.46 -8.29
N PHE A 100 -0.15 7.76 -8.30
CA PHE A 100 -0.86 8.39 -9.39
C PHE A 100 -0.07 8.30 -10.71
N GLN A 101 1.22 8.65 -10.70
CA GLN A 101 2.11 8.53 -11.87
C GLN A 101 2.16 7.08 -12.41
N LEU A 102 2.28 6.09 -11.51
CA LEU A 102 2.26 4.68 -11.91
C LEU A 102 0.95 4.29 -12.58
N ARG A 103 -0.20 4.70 -12.03
CA ARG A 103 -1.49 4.43 -12.64
C ARG A 103 -1.57 5.02 -14.06
N CYS A 104 -1.20 6.30 -14.22
CA CYS A 104 -1.22 6.94 -15.53
C CYS A 104 -0.31 6.22 -16.54
N ALA A 105 0.91 5.85 -16.14
CA ALA A 105 1.80 5.07 -17.01
C ALA A 105 1.22 3.71 -17.41
N LEU A 106 0.44 3.06 -16.54
CA LEU A 106 -0.28 1.82 -16.88
C LEU A 106 -1.45 2.06 -17.85
N GLU A 107 -2.18 3.17 -17.66
CA GLU A 107 -3.26 3.60 -18.58
C GLU A 107 -2.70 3.91 -19.98
N ASP A 108 -1.51 4.52 -20.06
CA ASP A 108 -0.80 4.75 -21.32
C ASP A 108 -0.44 3.42 -22.00
N VAL A 109 0.09 2.44 -21.24
CA VAL A 109 0.37 1.08 -21.73
C VAL A 109 -0.88 0.36 -22.23
N GLN A 110 -2.03 0.56 -21.57
CA GLN A 110 -3.30 -0.01 -22.02
C GLN A 110 -3.83 0.63 -23.31
N THR A 111 -3.50 1.91 -23.55
CA THR A 111 -3.92 2.67 -24.73
C THR A 111 -3.03 2.39 -25.95
N LEU A 112 -1.71 2.35 -25.73
CA LEU A 112 -0.80 1.50 -26.53
C LEU A 112 -1.30 0.05 -26.40
N LEU A 113 -0.72 -1.04 -26.88
CA LEU A 113 -1.41 -2.36 -26.98
C LEU A 113 -2.77 -2.43 -27.73
N GLY A 114 -3.69 -1.45 -27.66
CA GLY A 114 -4.97 -1.40 -28.38
C GLY A 114 -4.85 -0.97 -29.86
N GLU A 115 -3.81 -0.21 -30.20
CA GLU A 115 -3.43 0.17 -31.58
C GLU A 115 -2.35 -0.78 -32.18
N ARG A 116 -1.82 -0.46 -33.37
CA ARG A 116 -0.65 -1.15 -33.92
C ARG A 116 0.62 -0.48 -33.41
N HIS A 117 1.52 -1.26 -32.81
CA HIS A 117 2.73 -0.73 -32.17
C HIS A 117 3.99 -1.39 -32.68
N THR A 118 5.06 -0.61 -32.63
CA THR A 118 6.40 -1.08 -32.87
C THR A 118 7.05 -1.58 -31.58
N LYS A 119 8.05 -2.46 -31.73
CA LYS A 119 8.88 -2.91 -30.60
C LYS A 119 9.52 -1.75 -29.85
N ALA A 120 9.94 -0.70 -30.56
CA ALA A 120 10.61 0.46 -29.98
C ALA A 120 9.69 1.30 -29.07
N GLU A 121 8.40 1.41 -29.42
CA GLU A 121 7.40 2.08 -28.57
C GLU A 121 7.14 1.30 -27.28
N LEU A 122 7.03 -0.02 -27.39
CA LEU A 122 6.88 -0.90 -26.22
C LEU A 122 8.10 -0.84 -25.29
N GLU A 123 9.31 -0.86 -25.84
CA GLU A 123 10.54 -0.74 -25.06
C GLU A 123 10.63 0.61 -24.33
N ARG A 124 10.22 1.70 -24.98
CA ARG A 124 10.21 3.04 -24.38
C ARG A 124 9.20 3.13 -23.24
N MET A 125 7.98 2.67 -23.45
CA MET A 125 6.96 2.71 -22.41
C MET A 125 7.23 1.76 -21.25
N LEU A 126 7.84 0.60 -21.49
CA LEU A 126 8.32 -0.25 -20.41
C LEU A 126 9.40 0.45 -19.58
N ALA A 127 10.30 1.20 -20.22
CA ALA A 127 11.30 2.00 -19.50
C ALA A 127 10.64 3.10 -18.66
N ASP A 128 9.64 3.79 -19.19
CA ASP A 128 8.88 4.83 -18.46
C ASP A 128 8.10 4.25 -17.27
N LEU A 129 7.52 3.05 -17.43
CA LEU A 129 6.85 2.32 -16.36
C LEU A 129 7.84 1.90 -15.25
N VAL A 130 9.00 1.37 -15.62
CA VAL A 130 10.07 1.00 -14.67
C VAL A 130 10.62 2.24 -13.95
N HIS A 131 10.74 3.36 -14.66
CA HIS A 131 11.14 4.63 -14.06
C HIS A 131 10.12 5.13 -13.03
N SER A 132 8.83 5.07 -13.39
CA SER A 132 7.71 5.50 -12.53
C SER A 132 7.55 4.61 -11.30
N THR A 133 7.77 3.30 -11.45
CA THR A 133 7.78 2.37 -10.30
C THR A 133 8.98 2.61 -9.38
N GLY A 134 10.16 2.91 -9.94
CA GLY A 134 11.32 3.49 -9.26
C GLY A 134 11.45 3.21 -7.75
N ARG A 135 11.60 4.28 -6.96
CA ARG A 135 11.84 4.23 -5.50
C ARG A 135 10.66 3.73 -4.66
N LEU A 136 9.59 3.18 -5.26
CA LEU A 136 8.55 2.50 -4.48
C LEU A 136 9.15 1.33 -3.68
N ASP A 137 10.20 0.69 -4.20
CA ASP A 137 10.99 -0.33 -3.49
C ASP A 137 11.69 0.21 -2.22
N LYS A 138 12.06 1.50 -2.23
CA LYS A 138 12.73 2.22 -1.15
C LYS A 138 11.78 3.00 -0.25
N LEU A 139 10.50 3.10 -0.63
CA LEU A 139 9.39 3.54 0.22
C LEU A 139 9.03 2.42 1.22
N TRP A 140 10.04 1.80 1.82
CA TRP A 140 9.83 1.22 3.12
C TRP A 140 9.68 2.37 4.10
N VAL A 141 8.68 2.23 4.99
CA VAL A 141 8.49 3.00 6.22
C VAL A 141 9.79 2.87 7.03
N SER A 142 10.78 3.66 6.61
CA SER A 142 12.06 3.78 7.24
C SER A 142 11.83 4.90 8.20
N GLU A 143 11.52 4.53 9.44
CA GLU A 143 11.52 5.48 10.54
C GLU A 143 12.84 6.25 10.43
N ARG A 144 12.73 7.53 10.12
CA ARG A 144 13.89 8.40 10.07
C ARG A 144 14.30 8.51 11.53
N ALA A 145 15.29 7.73 11.94
CA ALA A 145 15.87 7.81 13.28
C ALA A 145 16.22 9.28 13.51
N ALA A 146 15.44 9.93 14.37
CA ALA A 146 15.72 11.28 14.80
C ALA A 146 16.72 11.17 15.96
N GLY A 147 17.97 11.56 15.70
CA GLY A 147 19.00 11.83 16.70
C GLY A 147 19.73 10.61 17.22
#